data_AF-A0A7X3PNK7-F1
#
_entry.id   AF-A0A7X3PNK7-F1
#
_cell.length_a   1.000
_cell.length_b   1.000
_cell.length_c   1.000
_cell.angle_alpha   90.00
_cell.angle_beta   90.00
_cell.angle_gamma   90.00
#
_symmetry.space_group_name_H-M   'P 1'
#
loop_
_entity.id
_entity.type
_entity.pdbx_description
1 polymer ?
#
loop_
_entity_poly.entity_id
_entity_poly.type
_entity_poly.pdbx_seq_one_letter_code
_entity_poly.pdbx_strand_id
1 'polypeptide(L)'
;MYVKLWIAALAVALPAAAQQSTSAADQVTDPLEEGAIINIVDWDGGQLPKRYYERSDQLPMSLDDVRKLSANKFNTDAIVKMLEERRCVCDASVDALVELKQAGVAEQVIQAVSLHALPPNRSFGLTIALDFEGVGGKATVSTQARKGYLYLIVPDGDKERVFIGNLQAILAGRWQRDALIDNTDLLLPKKVRRVTFASEVPLKTYGRIKFFFFYSSKTDIYTSADIPEADRAGVQ
;
A
#
# COMPACT_ATOMS: atom_id res chain seq x y z
N MET A 1 36.53 42.25 29.62
CA MET A 1 36.28 43.56 30.28
C MET A 1 34.77 43.73 30.46
N TYR A 2 34.35 44.52 31.45
CA TYR A 2 32.99 45.06 31.62
C TYR A 2 33.04 46.57 31.27
N VAL A 3 32.00 47.43 31.23
CA VAL A 3 30.53 47.41 31.50
C VAL A 3 29.96 48.66 30.74
N LYS A 4 28.68 49.01 30.53
CA LYS A 4 27.29 48.65 30.89
C LYS A 4 26.44 48.89 29.61
N LEU A 5 25.39 48.14 29.28
CA LEU A 5 24.00 48.21 29.77
C LEU A 5 23.37 49.63 29.82
N TRP A 6 22.27 49.83 29.10
CA TRP A 6 21.16 50.70 29.53
C TRP A 6 19.82 50.07 29.16
N ILE A 7 18.76 50.50 29.84
CA ILE A 7 17.42 49.87 29.86
C ILE A 7 16.38 50.86 29.37
N ALA A 8 15.39 50.39 28.62
CA ALA A 8 14.06 50.98 28.58
C ALA A 8 13.02 49.86 28.69
N ALA A 9 12.18 49.92 29.72
CA ALA A 9 11.10 48.97 29.95
C ALA A 9 9.76 49.73 29.94
N LEU A 10 8.73 49.13 29.36
CA LEU A 10 7.37 49.63 29.46
C LEU A 10 6.43 48.49 29.86
N ALA A 11 6.17 48.39 31.16
CA ALA A 11 5.23 47.41 31.70
C ALA A 11 3.81 47.97 31.65
N VAL A 12 3.01 47.52 30.68
CA VAL A 12 1.56 47.74 30.69
C VAL A 12 0.92 46.62 31.49
N ALA A 13 0.57 46.91 32.75
CA ALA A 13 -0.15 45.98 33.61
C ALA A 13 -1.62 45.90 33.16
N LEU A 14 -1.94 44.94 32.29
CA LEU A 14 -3.32 44.49 32.11
C LEU A 14 -3.74 43.69 33.34
N PRO A 15 -4.99 43.85 33.83
CA PRO A 15 -5.46 43.08 34.98
C PRO A 15 -5.51 41.60 34.62
N ALA A 16 -4.94 40.76 35.49
CA ALA A 16 -5.08 39.31 35.41
C ALA A 16 -6.51 38.92 35.77
N ALA A 17 -7.43 39.08 34.83
CA ALA A 17 -8.72 38.39 34.86
C ALA A 17 -8.41 36.90 34.82
N ALA A 18 -8.47 36.24 35.97
CA ALA A 18 -8.30 34.81 36.09
C ALA A 18 -9.52 34.11 35.48
N GLN A 19 -9.57 34.03 34.15
CA GLN A 19 -10.35 33.04 33.45
C GLN A 19 -9.83 31.68 33.90
N GLN A 20 -10.53 31.10 34.86
CA GLN A 20 -10.39 29.70 35.21
C GLN A 20 -10.66 28.93 33.93
N SER A 21 -9.62 28.36 33.34
CA SER A 21 -9.74 27.28 32.38
C SER A 21 -10.33 26.08 33.13
N THR A 22 -11.66 26.08 33.25
CA THR A 22 -12.44 24.91 33.63
C THR A 22 -12.04 23.79 32.68
N SER A 23 -11.25 22.85 33.18
CA SER A 23 -10.73 21.73 32.41
C SER A 23 -11.91 20.85 31.99
N ALA A 24 -12.42 21.07 30.78
CA ALA A 24 -13.53 20.34 30.18
C ALA A 24 -13.14 18.91 29.74
N ALA A 25 -12.37 18.22 30.60
CA ALA A 25 -11.85 16.88 30.36
C ALA A 25 -12.91 15.76 30.54
N ASP A 26 -14.02 16.06 31.21
CA ASP A 26 -15.11 15.12 31.51
C ASP A 26 -16.39 15.33 30.64
N GLN A 27 -16.35 16.22 29.64
CA GLN A 27 -17.40 16.32 28.62
C GLN A 27 -16.81 16.23 27.21
N VAL A 28 -16.35 15.02 26.87
CA VAL A 28 -16.12 14.62 25.48
C VAL A 28 -17.47 14.38 24.82
N THR A 29 -18.15 15.48 24.45
CA THR A 29 -19.27 15.44 23.50
C THR A 29 -18.76 14.82 22.21
N ASP A 30 -19.48 13.84 21.65
CA ASP A 30 -19.03 13.20 20.41
C ASP A 30 -19.06 14.23 19.28
N PRO A 31 -17.92 14.57 18.63
CA PRO A 31 -17.88 15.67 17.68
C PRO A 31 -18.61 15.36 16.35
N LEU A 32 -19.30 14.22 16.25
CA LEU A 32 -20.17 13.86 15.14
C LEU A 32 -21.60 13.45 15.60
N GLU A 33 -21.99 13.78 16.83
CA GLU A 33 -23.39 13.71 17.25
C GLU A 33 -24.29 14.60 16.36
N GLU A 34 -25.46 14.08 15.98
CA GLU A 34 -26.30 14.69 14.96
C GLU A 34 -26.86 16.04 15.42
N GLY A 35 -26.36 17.13 14.81
CA GLY A 35 -26.69 18.51 15.18
C GLY A 35 -25.61 19.24 15.98
N ALA A 36 -24.48 18.61 16.32
CA ALA A 36 -23.35 19.28 16.96
C ALA A 36 -22.73 20.35 16.03
N ILE A 37 -22.70 21.61 16.49
CA ILE A 37 -21.98 22.71 15.82
C ILE A 37 -20.66 22.92 16.57
N ILE A 38 -19.55 22.72 15.87
CA ILE A 38 -18.21 22.74 16.45
C ILE A 38 -17.37 23.84 15.80
N ASN A 39 -16.72 24.65 16.62
CA ASN A 39 -15.77 25.63 16.13
C ASN A 39 -14.50 24.92 15.65
N ILE A 40 -14.15 25.11 14.38
CA ILE A 40 -12.95 24.52 13.75
C ILE A 40 -11.64 24.96 14.41
N VAL A 41 -11.64 26.07 15.17
CA VAL A 41 -10.48 26.53 15.96
C VAL A 41 -10.31 25.76 17.28
N ASP A 42 -11.42 25.25 17.84
CA ASP A 42 -11.41 24.51 19.12
C ASP A 42 -11.28 22.99 18.91
N TRP A 43 -11.28 22.50 17.67
CA TRP A 43 -11.09 21.10 17.32
C TRP A 43 -9.60 20.76 17.14
N ASP A 44 -9.04 20.02 18.11
CA ASP A 44 -7.66 19.53 18.14
C ASP A 44 -7.28 18.61 16.95
N GLY A 45 -8.27 18.10 16.19
CA GLY A 45 -8.07 17.26 15.00
C GLY A 45 -7.57 15.84 15.27
N GLY A 46 -6.78 15.62 16.33
CA GLY A 46 -6.24 14.33 16.75
C GLY A 46 -7.26 13.41 17.43
N GLN A 47 -8.36 13.97 17.97
CA GLN A 47 -9.41 13.22 18.65
C GLN A 47 -10.67 13.10 17.79
N LEU A 48 -10.64 12.13 16.87
CA LEU A 48 -11.85 11.61 16.25
C LEU A 48 -12.59 10.69 17.24
N PRO A 49 -13.93 10.63 17.20
CA PRO A 49 -14.71 9.83 18.12
C PRO A 49 -14.46 8.34 17.91
N LYS A 50 -13.97 7.67 18.96
CA LYS A 50 -13.57 6.26 18.92
C LYS A 50 -14.67 5.33 18.43
N ARG A 51 -15.93 5.62 18.75
CA ARG A 51 -17.12 4.90 18.27
C ARG A 51 -17.23 4.79 16.75
N TYR A 52 -16.67 5.73 16.00
CA TYR A 52 -16.79 5.80 14.54
C TYR A 52 -15.46 5.64 13.80
N TYR A 53 -14.31 5.76 14.49
CA TYR A 53 -12.97 5.78 13.88
C TYR A 53 -11.93 4.86 14.53
N GLU A 54 -12.30 4.01 15.51
CA GLU A 54 -11.40 2.93 15.93
C GLU A 54 -11.06 2.03 14.73
N ARG A 55 -9.76 1.95 14.43
CA ARG A 55 -9.17 0.99 13.50
C ARG A 55 -7.99 0.33 14.19
N SER A 56 -7.78 -0.93 13.86
CA SER A 56 -6.61 -1.67 14.33
C SER A 56 -5.46 -1.52 13.34
N ASP A 57 -4.23 -1.40 13.83
CA ASP A 57 -3.01 -1.46 13.02
C ASP A 57 -2.75 -2.87 12.44
N GLN A 58 -3.56 -3.86 12.83
CA GLN A 58 -3.49 -5.22 12.29
C GLN A 58 -3.99 -5.29 10.85
N LEU A 59 -3.37 -6.16 10.05
CA LEU A 59 -3.79 -6.45 8.68
C LEU A 59 -5.29 -6.83 8.62
N PRO A 60 -6.00 -6.49 7.52
CA PRO A 60 -7.38 -6.93 7.30
C PRO A 60 -7.56 -8.45 7.42
N MET A 61 -8.76 -8.87 7.83
CA MET A 61 -9.07 -10.28 8.05
C MET A 61 -9.33 -11.04 6.74
N SER A 62 -9.04 -12.34 6.72
CA SER A 62 -9.46 -13.26 5.65
C SER A 62 -10.69 -14.09 6.06
N LEU A 63 -11.36 -14.74 5.09
CA LEU A 63 -12.45 -15.69 5.40
C LEU A 63 -11.99 -16.81 6.33
N ASP A 64 -10.76 -17.29 6.19
CA ASP A 64 -10.24 -18.36 7.03
C ASP A 64 -10.00 -17.88 8.47
N ASP A 65 -9.76 -16.60 8.70
CA ASP A 65 -9.67 -16.03 10.05
C ASP A 65 -11.07 -15.88 10.68
N VAL A 66 -12.07 -15.48 9.90
CA VAL A 66 -13.48 -15.49 10.33
C VAL A 66 -13.93 -16.91 10.69
N ARG A 67 -13.62 -17.90 9.83
CA ARG A 67 -13.88 -19.33 10.06
C ARG A 67 -13.18 -19.82 11.34
N LYS A 68 -11.89 -19.51 11.54
CA LYS A 68 -11.13 -19.86 12.76
C LYS A 68 -11.77 -19.27 14.02
N LEU A 69 -12.10 -17.97 14.03
CA LEU A 69 -12.69 -17.30 15.21
C LEU A 69 -14.05 -17.90 15.56
N SER A 70 -14.91 -18.12 14.56
CA SER A 70 -16.23 -18.72 14.74
C SER A 70 -16.12 -20.18 15.23
N ALA A 71 -15.22 -20.99 14.66
CA ALA A 71 -14.99 -22.37 15.09
C ALA A 71 -14.43 -22.46 16.52
N ASN A 72 -13.63 -21.48 16.96
CA ASN A 72 -13.14 -21.35 18.33
C ASN A 72 -14.13 -20.65 19.28
N LYS A 73 -15.38 -20.42 18.85
CA LYS A 73 -16.47 -19.86 19.66
C LYS A 73 -16.17 -18.47 20.27
N PHE A 74 -15.45 -17.63 19.53
CA PHE A 74 -15.36 -16.20 19.86
C PHE A 74 -16.76 -15.57 19.82
N ASN A 75 -17.01 -14.56 20.65
CA ASN A 75 -18.29 -13.85 20.64
C ASN A 75 -18.53 -13.23 19.25
N THR A 76 -19.71 -13.48 18.68
CA THR A 76 -20.22 -12.86 17.45
C THR A 76 -19.94 -11.36 17.39
N ASP A 77 -20.28 -10.62 18.45
CA ASP A 77 -20.12 -9.16 18.50
C ASP A 77 -18.66 -8.73 18.42
N ALA A 78 -17.75 -9.53 19.01
CA ALA A 78 -16.31 -9.28 18.95
C ALA A 78 -15.74 -9.57 17.55
N ILE A 79 -16.26 -10.58 16.85
CA ILE A 79 -15.89 -10.85 15.46
C ILE A 79 -16.40 -9.73 14.54
N VAL A 80 -17.61 -9.22 14.78
CA VAL A 80 -18.17 -8.05 14.06
C VAL A 80 -17.30 -6.81 14.30
N LYS A 81 -16.98 -6.45 15.55
CA LYS A 81 -16.12 -5.29 15.84
C LYS A 81 -14.71 -5.42 15.22
N MET A 82 -14.13 -6.63 15.19
CA MET A 82 -12.86 -6.86 14.49
C MET A 82 -12.98 -6.65 12.97
N LEU A 83 -14.11 -7.00 12.35
CA LEU A 83 -14.38 -6.76 10.94
C LEU A 83 -14.62 -5.26 10.64
N GLU A 84 -15.26 -4.53 11.55
CA GLU A 84 -15.41 -3.06 11.46
C GLU A 84 -14.03 -2.36 11.52
N GLU A 85 -13.23 -2.66 12.54
CA GLU A 85 -11.93 -2.04 12.81
C GLU A 85 -10.86 -2.36 11.74
N ARG A 86 -10.80 -3.61 11.27
CA ARG A 86 -9.73 -4.11 10.38
C ARG A 86 -10.13 -4.18 8.91
N ARG A 87 -11.45 -4.26 8.64
CA ARG A 87 -12.01 -4.68 7.34
C ARG A 87 -11.57 -6.09 6.95
N CYS A 88 -12.12 -6.57 5.84
CA CYS A 88 -11.91 -7.94 5.36
C CYS A 88 -11.32 -7.94 3.93
N VAL A 89 -10.13 -8.55 3.75
CA VAL A 89 -9.59 -8.91 2.42
C VAL A 89 -10.06 -10.31 2.12
N CYS A 90 -11.27 -10.39 1.60
CA CYS A 90 -12.01 -11.62 1.41
C CYS A 90 -12.93 -11.54 0.20
N ASP A 91 -13.37 -12.71 -0.28
CA ASP A 91 -14.52 -12.76 -1.16
C ASP A 91 -15.81 -12.62 -0.33
N ALA A 92 -16.71 -11.76 -0.80
CA ALA A 92 -18.05 -11.56 -0.27
C ALA A 92 -19.13 -11.88 -1.33
N SER A 93 -18.78 -12.68 -2.34
CA SER A 93 -19.74 -13.28 -3.28
C SER A 93 -20.79 -14.10 -2.54
N VAL A 94 -21.95 -14.30 -3.19
CA VAL A 94 -23.05 -15.10 -2.63
C VAL A 94 -22.58 -16.51 -2.28
N ASP A 95 -21.75 -17.12 -3.13
CA ASP A 95 -21.23 -18.46 -2.91
C ASP A 95 -20.29 -18.52 -1.68
N ALA A 96 -19.39 -17.55 -1.52
CA ALA A 96 -18.52 -17.45 -0.35
C ALA A 96 -19.30 -17.21 0.96
N LEU A 97 -20.35 -16.37 0.92
CA LEU A 97 -21.23 -16.15 2.08
C LEU A 97 -22.05 -17.41 2.42
N VAL A 98 -22.42 -18.22 1.42
CA VAL A 98 -23.05 -19.54 1.62
C VAL A 98 -22.05 -20.54 2.22
N GLU A 99 -20.78 -20.57 1.79
CA GLU A 99 -19.73 -21.37 2.43
C GLU A 99 -19.54 -21.00 3.91
N LEU A 100 -19.55 -19.70 4.26
CA LEU A 100 -19.49 -19.28 5.67
C LEU A 100 -20.69 -19.79 6.47
N LYS A 101 -21.90 -19.72 5.90
CA LYS A 101 -23.12 -20.23 6.55
C LYS A 101 -23.05 -21.76 6.76
N GLN A 102 -22.54 -22.50 5.79
CA GLN A 102 -22.31 -23.96 5.89
C GLN A 102 -21.22 -24.30 6.91
N ALA A 103 -20.19 -23.47 7.05
CA ALA A 103 -19.15 -23.57 8.08
C ALA A 103 -19.63 -23.18 9.49
N GLY A 104 -20.92 -22.90 9.69
CA GLY A 104 -21.51 -22.58 10.99
C GLY A 104 -21.26 -21.15 11.49
N VAL A 105 -20.86 -20.24 10.59
CA VAL A 105 -20.66 -18.82 10.96
C VAL A 105 -22.01 -18.14 11.22
N ALA A 106 -22.08 -17.33 12.27
CA ALA A 106 -23.28 -16.59 12.66
C ALA A 106 -23.68 -15.53 11.62
N GLU A 107 -24.98 -15.35 11.41
CA GLU A 107 -25.50 -14.48 10.33
C GLU A 107 -25.08 -13.01 10.46
N GLN A 108 -24.97 -12.49 11.69
CA GLN A 108 -24.46 -11.15 11.97
C GLN A 108 -23.01 -10.97 11.48
N VAL A 109 -22.17 -12.01 11.62
CA VAL A 109 -20.79 -11.99 11.10
C VAL A 109 -20.77 -12.11 9.58
N ILE A 110 -21.68 -12.87 8.97
CA ILE A 110 -21.82 -12.96 7.51
C ILE A 110 -22.27 -11.60 6.93
N GLN A 111 -23.17 -10.90 7.61
CA GLN A 111 -23.58 -9.53 7.27
C GLN A 111 -22.42 -8.54 7.42
N ALA A 112 -21.64 -8.62 8.51
CA ALA A 112 -20.45 -7.80 8.70
C ALA A 112 -19.34 -8.07 7.66
N VAL A 113 -19.15 -9.33 7.22
CA VAL A 113 -18.26 -9.65 6.09
C VAL A 113 -18.77 -8.98 4.81
N SER A 114 -20.07 -9.05 4.52
CA SER A 114 -20.67 -8.41 3.34
C SER A 114 -20.52 -6.88 3.36
N LEU A 115 -20.66 -6.24 4.53
CA LEU A 115 -20.59 -4.78 4.69
C LEU A 115 -19.16 -4.22 4.79
N HIS A 116 -18.22 -4.98 5.37
CA HIS A 116 -16.85 -4.52 5.65
C HIS A 116 -15.76 -5.25 4.83
N ALA A 117 -16.14 -6.07 3.85
CA ALA A 117 -15.24 -6.49 2.79
C ALA A 117 -14.69 -5.27 2.03
N LEU A 118 -13.39 -5.30 1.75
CA LEU A 118 -12.79 -4.35 0.82
C LEU A 118 -13.27 -4.67 -0.61
N PRO A 119 -13.41 -3.65 -1.48
CA PRO A 119 -13.78 -3.89 -2.87
C PRO A 119 -12.77 -4.83 -3.53
N PRO A 120 -13.21 -5.74 -4.42
CA PRO A 120 -12.32 -6.70 -5.05
C PRO A 120 -11.22 -5.97 -5.84
N ASN A 121 -9.96 -6.38 -5.64
CA ASN A 121 -8.81 -5.86 -6.39
C ASN A 121 -8.93 -6.23 -7.87
N ARG A 122 -9.59 -5.36 -8.64
CA ARG A 122 -9.78 -5.45 -10.11
C ARG A 122 -8.60 -4.88 -10.91
N SER A 123 -7.54 -4.46 -10.22
CA SER A 123 -6.29 -4.02 -10.81
C SER A 123 -5.15 -4.15 -9.80
N PHE A 124 -3.92 -4.02 -10.27
CA PHE A 124 -2.77 -3.77 -9.42
C PHE A 124 -1.86 -2.68 -10.01
N GLY A 125 -1.20 -1.92 -9.13
CA GLY A 125 -0.16 -0.98 -9.52
C GLY A 125 1.15 -1.70 -9.78
N LEU A 126 1.55 -1.82 -11.05
CA LEU A 126 2.84 -2.34 -11.46
C LEU A 126 3.85 -1.18 -11.50
N THR A 127 4.98 -1.33 -10.82
CA THR A 127 6.16 -0.45 -10.99
C THR A 127 7.40 -1.30 -11.24
N ILE A 128 8.05 -1.09 -12.37
CA ILE A 128 9.30 -1.76 -12.77
C ILE A 128 10.39 -0.68 -12.87
N ALA A 129 11.40 -0.78 -12.01
CA ALA A 129 12.63 -0.01 -12.10
C ALA A 129 13.71 -0.89 -12.76
N LEU A 130 14.30 -0.42 -13.85
CA LEU A 130 15.42 -1.08 -14.52
C LEU A 130 16.69 -0.25 -14.34
N ASP A 131 17.67 -0.81 -13.62
CA ASP A 131 18.97 -0.19 -13.38
C ASP A 131 20.00 -0.72 -14.39
N PHE A 132 20.50 0.18 -15.23
CA PHE A 132 21.47 -0.14 -16.26
C PHE A 132 22.89 0.18 -15.77
N GLU A 133 23.60 -0.87 -15.37
CA GLU A 133 25.01 -0.80 -14.98
C GLU A 133 25.93 -0.86 -16.22
N GLY A 134 27.01 -0.07 -16.22
CA GLY A 134 27.93 -0.04 -17.35
C GLY A 134 29.06 1.00 -17.30
N VAL A 135 29.04 1.95 -16.35
CA VAL A 135 30.08 2.97 -16.17
C VAL A 135 31.34 2.43 -15.48
N GLY A 136 31.95 1.38 -16.05
CA GLY A 136 33.27 0.89 -15.67
C GLY A 136 34.38 1.85 -16.11
N GLY A 137 34.45 3.03 -15.48
CA GLY A 137 35.41 4.10 -15.80
C GLY A 137 35.16 4.84 -17.12
N LYS A 138 34.11 4.50 -17.88
CA LYS A 138 33.75 5.15 -19.15
C LYS A 138 32.63 6.17 -18.96
N ALA A 139 32.72 7.30 -19.67
CA ALA A 139 31.78 8.42 -19.59
C ALA A 139 30.41 8.19 -20.26
N THR A 140 30.20 7.02 -20.88
CA THR A 140 28.97 6.68 -21.61
C THR A 140 28.38 5.36 -21.10
N VAL A 141 27.05 5.34 -20.94
CA VAL A 141 26.28 4.14 -20.54
C VAL A 141 26.32 3.10 -21.67
N SER A 142 26.46 1.82 -21.32
CA SER A 142 26.41 0.73 -22.30
C SER A 142 25.03 0.64 -22.95
N THR A 143 24.99 0.56 -24.28
CA THR A 143 23.75 0.35 -25.07
C THR A 143 23.46 -1.14 -25.33
N GLN A 144 24.33 -2.06 -24.88
CA GLN A 144 24.19 -3.50 -25.12
C GLN A 144 23.63 -4.22 -23.89
N ALA A 145 22.41 -4.74 -24.00
CA ALA A 145 21.82 -5.65 -23.02
C ALA A 145 22.28 -7.10 -23.24
N ARG A 146 22.71 -7.80 -22.18
CA ARG A 146 23.16 -9.20 -22.25
C ARG A 146 22.02 -10.22 -22.47
N LYS A 147 20.80 -9.87 -22.07
CA LYS A 147 19.56 -10.54 -22.42
C LYS A 147 18.70 -9.54 -23.19
N GLY A 148 17.96 -10.00 -24.21
CA GLY A 148 17.26 -9.11 -25.14
C GLY A 148 15.95 -8.56 -24.59
N TYR A 149 15.27 -9.34 -23.74
CA TYR A 149 13.89 -9.09 -23.35
C TYR A 149 13.68 -9.27 -21.85
N LEU A 150 12.83 -8.42 -21.30
CA LEU A 150 12.18 -8.58 -20.02
C LEU A 150 10.77 -9.17 -20.23
N TYR A 151 10.39 -10.11 -19.39
CA TYR A 151 9.08 -10.73 -19.36
C TYR A 151 8.43 -10.59 -17.98
N LEU A 152 7.15 -10.22 -17.98
CA LEU A 152 6.24 -10.32 -16.85
C LEU A 152 5.02 -11.12 -17.30
N ILE A 153 4.75 -12.25 -16.65
CA ILE A 153 3.59 -13.10 -16.91
C ILE A 153 2.62 -12.97 -15.72
N VAL A 154 1.39 -12.57 -15.99
CA VAL A 154 0.32 -12.43 -14.99
C VAL A 154 -0.80 -13.42 -15.32
N PRO A 155 -1.08 -14.44 -14.49
CA PRO A 155 -2.27 -15.27 -14.65
C PRO A 155 -3.51 -14.45 -14.29
N ASP A 156 -4.49 -14.43 -15.20
CA ASP A 156 -5.66 -13.55 -15.14
C ASP A 156 -6.93 -14.34 -15.54
N GLY A 157 -7.38 -15.19 -14.61
CA GLY A 157 -8.37 -16.23 -14.86
C GLY A 157 -7.84 -17.33 -15.80
N ASP A 158 -8.62 -17.68 -16.80
CA ASP A 158 -8.37 -18.80 -17.73
C ASP A 158 -7.23 -18.54 -18.74
N LYS A 159 -6.53 -17.41 -18.61
CA LYS A 159 -5.47 -16.97 -19.52
C LYS A 159 -4.33 -16.31 -18.77
N GLU A 160 -3.11 -16.54 -19.24
CA GLU A 160 -1.95 -15.76 -18.82
C GLU A 160 -1.78 -14.55 -19.74
N ARG A 161 -1.37 -13.43 -19.15
CA ARG A 161 -1.11 -12.17 -19.85
C ARG A 161 0.38 -11.90 -19.78
N VAL A 162 1.04 -12.02 -20.93
CA VAL A 162 2.47 -11.78 -21.09
C VAL A 162 2.70 -10.33 -21.50
N PHE A 163 3.49 -9.62 -20.70
CA PHE A 163 4.04 -8.31 -21.01
C PHE A 163 5.51 -8.48 -21.37
N ILE A 164 5.93 -7.91 -22.50
CA ILE A 164 7.30 -7.99 -23.03
C ILE A 164 7.93 -6.60 -23.13
N GLY A 165 9.15 -6.44 -22.62
CA GLY A 165 9.96 -5.23 -22.75
C GLY A 165 11.25 -5.51 -23.50
N ASN A 166 11.43 -4.94 -24.70
CA ASN A 166 12.69 -5.04 -25.45
C ASN A 166 13.75 -4.16 -24.77
N LEU A 167 14.76 -4.78 -24.15
CA LEU A 167 15.78 -4.08 -23.37
C LEU A 167 16.74 -3.25 -24.24
N GLN A 168 16.96 -3.64 -25.50
CA GLN A 168 17.77 -2.84 -26.43
C GLN A 168 17.04 -1.55 -26.81
N ALA A 169 15.72 -1.63 -27.07
CA ALA A 169 14.88 -0.45 -27.32
C ALA A 169 14.79 0.46 -26.08
N ILE A 170 14.68 -0.12 -24.88
CA ILE A 170 14.67 0.64 -23.61
C ILE A 170 16.02 1.33 -23.38
N LEU A 171 17.15 0.66 -23.64
CA LEU A 171 18.49 1.26 -23.56
C LEU A 171 18.70 2.38 -24.58
N ALA A 172 18.29 2.19 -25.83
CA ALA A 172 18.49 3.16 -26.90
C ALA A 172 17.57 4.40 -26.81
N GLY A 173 16.34 4.22 -26.31
CA GLY A 173 15.38 5.30 -26.10
C GLY A 173 15.77 6.25 -24.97
N ARG A 174 15.21 7.47 -24.97
CA ARG A 174 15.15 8.37 -23.81
C ARG A 174 13.71 8.36 -23.29
N TRP A 175 13.53 8.21 -21.97
CA TRP A 175 12.21 8.03 -21.37
C TRP A 175 11.83 9.21 -20.47
N GLN A 176 10.53 9.43 -20.24
CA GLN A 176 10.05 10.51 -19.35
C GLN A 176 10.42 10.28 -17.87
N ARG A 177 10.75 9.04 -17.49
CA ARG A 177 11.16 8.63 -16.14
C ARG A 177 12.53 7.95 -16.20
N ASP A 178 13.50 8.71 -16.66
CA ASP A 178 14.89 8.32 -16.92
C ASP A 178 15.80 9.16 -16.02
N ALA A 179 16.50 8.53 -15.07
CA ALA A 179 17.26 9.22 -14.03
C ALA A 179 18.65 8.63 -13.85
N LEU A 180 19.65 9.50 -13.66
CA LEU A 180 20.95 9.09 -13.13
C LEU A 180 20.86 9.09 -11.60
N ILE A 181 20.83 7.90 -11.02
CA ILE A 181 20.82 7.68 -9.57
C ILE A 181 22.22 7.26 -9.16
N ASP A 182 22.73 7.83 -8.08
CA ASP A 182 23.96 7.31 -7.47
C ASP A 182 23.59 6.11 -6.60
N ASN A 183 24.00 4.92 -7.03
CA ASN A 183 23.82 3.66 -6.30
C ASN A 183 25.09 3.40 -5.48
N THR A 184 25.44 4.40 -4.66
CA THR A 184 26.68 4.53 -3.91
C THR A 184 26.77 3.47 -2.82
N ASP A 185 27.86 2.70 -2.81
CA ASP A 185 28.42 2.23 -1.53
C ASP A 185 29.34 3.33 -1.01
N LEU A 186 29.49 3.46 0.31
CA LEU A 186 30.21 4.56 0.98
C LEU A 186 31.67 4.71 0.53
N LEU A 187 32.24 3.69 -0.10
CA LEU A 187 33.63 3.63 -0.55
C LEU A 187 33.82 3.82 -2.07
N LEU A 188 32.76 3.68 -2.89
CA LEU A 188 32.85 3.68 -4.35
C LEU A 188 31.60 4.31 -5.01
N PRO A 189 31.68 5.54 -5.55
CA PRO A 189 30.55 6.19 -6.21
C PRO A 189 30.21 5.54 -7.55
N LYS A 190 28.94 5.16 -7.73
CA LYS A 190 28.45 4.32 -8.82
C LYS A 190 27.12 4.83 -9.37
N LYS A 191 27.20 5.79 -10.30
CA LYS A 191 26.03 6.31 -10.99
C LYS A 191 25.45 5.26 -11.95
N VAL A 192 24.22 4.85 -11.70
CA VAL A 192 23.44 3.96 -12.58
C VAL A 192 22.35 4.76 -13.27
N ARG A 193 21.96 4.33 -14.48
CA ARG A 193 20.78 4.88 -15.16
C ARG A 193 19.57 4.03 -14.77
N ARG A 194 18.64 4.60 -14.03
CA ARG A 194 17.34 3.99 -13.72
C ARG A 194 16.29 4.46 -14.71
N VAL A 195 15.60 3.52 -15.36
CA VAL A 195 14.36 3.80 -16.10
C VAL A 195 13.20 3.17 -15.33
N THR A 196 12.21 3.98 -14.96
CA THR A 196 11.06 3.53 -14.14
C THR A 196 9.76 3.56 -14.92
N PHE A 197 9.25 2.37 -15.26
CA PHE A 197 7.90 2.20 -15.80
C PHE A 197 6.93 2.03 -14.63
N ALA A 198 5.78 2.70 -14.66
CA ALA A 198 4.68 2.36 -13.76
C ALA A 198 3.34 2.47 -14.50
N SER A 199 2.48 1.48 -14.31
CA SER A 199 1.17 1.33 -14.94
C SER A 199 0.22 0.69 -13.96
N GLU A 200 -1.07 1.02 -14.06
CA GLU A 200 -2.11 0.15 -13.56
C GLU A 200 -2.27 -1.03 -14.54
N VAL A 201 -2.48 -2.24 -14.01
CA VAL A 201 -2.82 -3.42 -14.80
C VAL A 201 -4.20 -3.92 -14.33
N PRO A 202 -5.27 -3.78 -15.14
CA PRO A 202 -6.58 -4.30 -14.78
C PRO A 202 -6.59 -5.83 -14.83
N LEU A 203 -7.46 -6.45 -14.03
CA LEU A 203 -7.58 -7.90 -13.83
C LEU A 203 -9.03 -8.35 -14.07
N LYS A 204 -9.20 -9.49 -14.72
CA LYS A 204 -10.46 -10.25 -14.82
C LYS A 204 -10.79 -10.93 -13.49
N THR A 205 -9.80 -11.47 -12.80
CA THR A 205 -9.95 -12.17 -11.50
C THR A 205 -9.32 -11.39 -10.35
N TYR A 206 -10.04 -11.25 -9.25
CA TYR A 206 -9.54 -10.66 -8.01
C TYR A 206 -8.84 -11.71 -7.12
N GLY A 207 -8.16 -11.28 -6.07
CA GLY A 207 -7.57 -12.14 -5.04
C GLY A 207 -6.04 -12.18 -5.05
N ARG A 208 -5.45 -13.27 -4.55
CA ARG A 208 -4.00 -13.43 -4.44
C ARG A 208 -3.40 -14.00 -5.74
N ILE A 209 -2.83 -13.12 -6.56
CA ILE A 209 -2.13 -13.49 -7.79
C ILE A 209 -0.64 -13.73 -7.50
N LYS A 210 -0.04 -14.74 -8.16
CA LYS A 210 1.40 -14.88 -8.33
C LYS A 210 1.72 -14.56 -9.79
N PHE A 211 2.52 -13.53 -10.03
CA PHE A 211 3.11 -13.27 -11.34
C PHE A 211 4.48 -13.94 -11.45
N PHE A 212 5.02 -14.02 -12.66
CA PHE A 212 6.39 -14.47 -12.93
C PHE A 212 7.17 -13.34 -13.61
N PHE A 213 8.30 -12.93 -13.05
CA PHE A 213 9.17 -11.88 -13.59
C PHE A 213 10.56 -12.44 -13.91
N PHE A 214 11.02 -12.29 -15.15
CA PHE A 214 12.33 -12.78 -15.57
C PHE A 214 12.86 -12.10 -16.84
N TYR A 215 14.13 -12.36 -17.14
CA TYR A 215 14.80 -11.89 -18.36
C TYR A 215 15.11 -13.07 -19.29
N SER A 216 14.94 -12.91 -20.60
CA SER A 216 15.27 -13.93 -21.60
C SER A 216 15.97 -13.37 -22.86
N SER A 217 16.55 -14.26 -23.66
CA SER A 217 16.98 -13.99 -25.04
C SER A 217 15.93 -14.40 -26.08
N LYS A 218 14.94 -15.22 -25.71
CA LYS A 218 13.82 -15.63 -26.58
C LYS A 218 12.79 -14.52 -26.76
N THR A 219 11.98 -14.66 -27.81
CA THR A 219 10.84 -13.78 -28.14
C THR A 219 9.50 -14.52 -28.13
N ASP A 220 9.55 -15.85 -28.19
CA ASP A 220 8.46 -16.81 -28.45
C ASP A 220 7.84 -17.38 -27.16
N ILE A 221 7.71 -16.54 -26.12
CA ILE A 221 7.13 -16.90 -24.83
C ILE A 221 5.70 -16.33 -24.75
N TYR A 222 4.70 -17.20 -24.65
CA TYR A 222 3.27 -16.84 -24.61
C TYR A 222 2.58 -17.28 -23.31
N THR A 223 3.21 -18.18 -22.55
CA THR A 223 2.74 -18.77 -21.29
C THR A 223 3.90 -19.03 -20.33
N SER A 224 3.60 -19.33 -19.07
CA SER A 224 4.58 -19.81 -18.07
C SER A 224 5.17 -21.18 -18.40
N ALA A 225 4.49 -21.98 -19.24
CA ALA A 225 5.05 -23.25 -19.76
C ALA A 225 6.23 -23.01 -20.71
N ASP A 226 6.19 -21.94 -21.50
CA ASP A 226 7.22 -21.58 -22.49
C ASP A 226 8.52 -21.04 -21.88
N ILE A 227 8.55 -20.80 -20.55
CA ILE A 227 9.74 -20.27 -19.85
C ILE A 227 10.91 -21.25 -20.02
N PRO A 228 12.02 -20.83 -20.66
CA PRO A 228 13.18 -21.70 -20.92
C PRO A 228 13.81 -22.21 -19.63
N GLU A 229 14.23 -23.47 -19.62
CA GLU A 229 14.81 -24.11 -18.43
C GLU A 229 16.01 -23.33 -17.84
N ALA A 230 16.87 -22.78 -18.72
CA ALA A 230 17.99 -21.91 -18.34
C ALA A 230 17.58 -20.55 -17.74
N ASP A 231 16.35 -20.09 -17.98
CA ASP A 231 15.80 -18.85 -17.42
C ASP A 231 14.97 -19.09 -16.13
N ARG A 232 14.45 -20.31 -15.91
CA ARG A 232 13.63 -20.66 -14.72
C ARG A 232 14.32 -20.38 -13.40
N ALA A 233 15.65 -20.55 -13.32
CA ALA A 233 16.43 -20.24 -12.13
C ALA A 233 16.53 -18.73 -11.79
N GLY A 234 16.11 -17.86 -12.71
CA GLY A 234 16.05 -16.41 -12.54
C GLY A 234 14.63 -15.83 -12.53
N VAL A 235 13.61 -16.67 -12.36
CA VAL A 235 12.21 -16.23 -12.19
C VAL A 235 11.96 -15.82 -10.75
N GLN A 236 11.32 -14.66 -10.59
CA GLN A 236 10.80 -14.12 -9.33
C GLN A 236 9.27 -14.11 -9.33
#